data_AF-A0A6M3X7E7-F1
#
_entry.id   AF-A0A6M3X7E7-F1
#
_cell.length_a   1.000
_cell.length_b   1.000
_cell.length_c   1.000
_cell.angle_alpha   90.00
_cell.angle_beta   90.00
_cell.angle_gamma   90.00
#
_symmetry.space_group_name_H-M   'P 1'
#
loop_
_entity.id
_entity.type
_entity.pdbx_description
1 polymer ?
#
loop_
_entity_poly.entity_id
_entity_poly.type
_entity_poly.pdbx_seq_one_letter_code
_entity_poly.pdbx_strand_id
1 'polypeptide(L)'
;MALKIARAIVSESLGRIVTSHDMLGSDQVEFALAMFDKLPYSLRRLFPVDIGEVAPGPVGVAEILKGGWVVRCPFCSGMEYVAPPAASFLCCSCWNRGVGGRMLAVKFPSIDEQVAIESTLLLRPDGMTRDWLHGEGVADLRRQNSERGIRGV
;
A
#
# COMPACT_ATOMS: atom_id res chain seq x y z
N MET A 1 -19.37 -10.39 5.19
CA MET A 1 -19.02 -9.13 4.49
C MET A 1 -17.63 -9.19 3.85
N ALA A 2 -16.60 -9.68 4.56
CA ALA A 2 -15.22 -9.81 4.06
C ALA A 2 -15.06 -10.62 2.75
N LEU A 3 -15.80 -11.72 2.56
CA LEU A 3 -15.71 -12.56 1.36
C LEU A 3 -16.19 -11.88 0.06
N LYS A 4 -17.14 -10.94 0.15
CA LYS A 4 -17.65 -10.21 -1.03
C LYS A 4 -16.65 -9.14 -1.49
N ILE A 5 -15.97 -8.50 -0.53
CA ILE A 5 -14.93 -7.50 -0.80
C ILE A 5 -13.72 -8.18 -1.47
N ALA A 6 -13.23 -9.30 -0.92
CA ALA A 6 -12.11 -10.05 -1.51
C ALA A 6 -12.37 -10.51 -2.95
N ARG A 7 -13.60 -10.93 -3.28
CA ARG A 7 -13.97 -11.41 -4.62
C ARG A 7 -14.15 -10.27 -5.64
N ALA A 8 -14.58 -9.09 -5.20
CA ALA A 8 -14.62 -7.88 -6.03
C ALA A 8 -13.21 -7.37 -6.34
N ILE A 9 -12.30 -7.37 -5.36
CA ILE A 9 -10.91 -6.94 -5.54
C ILE A 9 -10.15 -7.83 -6.53
N VAL A 10 -10.32 -9.17 -6.45
CA VAL A 10 -9.72 -10.09 -7.43
C VAL A 10 -10.26 -9.83 -8.84
N SER A 11 -11.53 -9.48 -8.99
CA SER A 11 -12.15 -9.13 -10.27
C SER A 11 -11.70 -7.76 -10.82
N GLU A 12 -11.52 -6.76 -9.96
CA GLU A 12 -11.09 -5.41 -10.35
C GLU A 12 -9.59 -5.30 -10.59
N SER A 13 -8.80 -6.19 -9.99
CA SER A 13 -7.35 -6.26 -10.20
C SER A 13 -6.98 -6.71 -11.62
N LEU A 14 -7.89 -7.24 -12.43
CA LEU A 14 -7.51 -7.88 -13.70
C LEU A 14 -6.82 -6.93 -14.69
N GLY A 15 -7.08 -5.62 -14.64
CA GLY A 15 -6.52 -4.63 -15.58
C GLY A 15 -5.69 -3.49 -14.97
N ARG A 16 -5.48 -3.45 -13.65
CA ARG A 16 -4.74 -2.35 -12.99
C ARG A 16 -4.10 -2.79 -11.68
N ILE A 17 -3.14 -2.00 -11.20
CA ILE A 17 -2.59 -2.13 -9.85
C ILE A 17 -3.53 -1.41 -8.87
N VAL A 18 -3.80 -2.07 -7.74
CA VAL A 18 -4.73 -1.63 -6.71
C VAL A 18 -4.02 -0.65 -5.75
N THR A 19 -4.74 0.36 -5.28
CA THR A 19 -4.25 1.37 -4.32
C THR A 19 -5.13 1.42 -3.06
N SER A 20 -4.78 2.29 -2.11
CA SER A 20 -5.67 2.57 -0.96
C SER A 20 -7.04 3.09 -1.38
N HIS A 21 -7.15 3.92 -2.42
CA HIS A 21 -8.44 4.44 -2.89
C HIS A 21 -9.39 3.33 -3.31
N ASP A 22 -8.85 2.28 -3.91
CA ASP A 22 -9.64 1.13 -4.37
C ASP A 22 -10.08 0.25 -3.21
N MET A 23 -9.19 0.05 -2.25
CA MET A 23 -9.40 -0.86 -1.12
C MET A 23 -10.25 -0.25 -0.01
N LEU A 24 -10.09 1.06 0.21
CA LEU A 24 -10.66 1.79 1.34
C LEU A 24 -11.73 2.81 0.90
N GLY A 25 -11.89 3.03 -0.40
CA GLY A 25 -12.75 4.10 -0.95
C GLY A 25 -12.23 5.51 -0.70
N SER A 26 -11.00 5.64 -0.18
CA SER A 26 -10.38 6.88 0.30
C SER A 26 -8.86 6.71 0.40
N ASP A 27 -8.11 7.79 0.64
CA ASP A 27 -6.70 7.64 1.02
C ASP A 27 -6.57 7.11 2.47
N GLN A 28 -5.34 6.71 2.85
CA GLN A 28 -5.07 6.17 4.19
C GLN A 28 -5.32 7.18 5.32
N VAL A 29 -5.13 8.47 5.06
CA VAL A 29 -5.31 9.54 6.04
C VAL A 29 -6.80 9.68 6.35
N GLU A 30 -7.62 9.81 5.32
CA GLU A 30 -9.08 9.89 5.40
C GLU A 30 -9.67 8.64 6.07
N PHE A 31 -9.21 7.45 5.68
CA PHE A 31 -9.64 6.20 6.28
C PHE A 31 -9.27 6.13 7.77
N ALA A 32 -8.04 6.49 8.13
CA ALA A 32 -7.58 6.50 9.52
C ALA A 32 -8.38 7.50 10.37
N LEU A 33 -8.66 8.70 9.85
CA LEU A 33 -9.50 9.70 10.51
C LEU A 33 -10.91 9.16 10.75
N ALA A 34 -11.53 8.57 9.73
CA ALA A 34 -12.87 8.00 9.83
C ALA A 34 -12.94 6.81 10.80
N MET A 35 -11.87 6.01 10.90
CA MET A 35 -11.77 4.92 11.87
C MET A 35 -11.61 5.47 13.29
N PHE A 36 -10.71 6.43 13.49
CA PHE A 36 -10.46 7.04 14.79
C PHE A 36 -11.70 7.76 15.33
N ASP A 37 -12.47 8.42 14.46
CA ASP A 37 -13.72 9.07 14.86
C ASP A 37 -14.85 8.08 15.22
N LYS A 38 -14.72 6.81 14.86
CA LYS A 38 -15.66 5.77 15.31
C LYS A 38 -15.25 5.11 16.62
N LEU A 39 -14.04 5.39 17.13
CA LEU A 39 -13.60 4.82 18.40
C LEU A 39 -14.29 5.50 19.59
N PRO A 40 -14.75 4.72 20.59
CA PRO A 40 -15.18 5.25 21.89
C PRO A 40 -14.13 6.16 22.51
N TYR A 41 -14.56 7.21 23.21
CA TYR A 41 -13.68 8.16 23.88
C TYR A 41 -12.62 7.50 24.78
N SER A 42 -13.01 6.45 25.51
CA SER A 42 -12.11 5.66 26.35
C SER A 42 -10.98 5.00 25.56
N LEU A 43 -11.25 4.55 24.33
CA LEU A 43 -10.23 3.97 23.43
C LEU A 43 -9.38 5.05 22.77
N ARG A 44 -9.96 6.20 22.40
CA ARG A 44 -9.18 7.33 21.85
C ARG A 44 -8.12 7.85 22.82
N ARG A 45 -8.36 7.79 24.13
CA ARG A 45 -7.34 8.16 25.15
C ARG A 45 -6.18 7.16 25.23
N LEU A 46 -6.39 5.90 24.86
CA LEU A 46 -5.37 4.86 24.90
C LEU A 46 -4.46 4.86 23.66
N PHE A 47 -4.92 5.47 22.57
CA PHE A 47 -4.18 5.62 21.33
C PHE A 47 -4.11 7.11 20.99
N PRO A 48 -3.06 7.84 21.44
CA PRO A 48 -2.85 9.21 21.03
C PRO A 48 -2.46 9.20 19.56
N VAL A 49 -3.44 9.17 18.66
CA VAL A 49 -3.20 9.24 17.22
C VAL A 49 -3.19 10.71 16.82
N ASP A 50 -2.12 11.13 16.16
CA ASP A 50 -1.98 12.46 15.59
C ASP A 50 -1.90 12.34 14.07
N ILE A 51 -3.08 12.31 13.44
CA ILE A 51 -3.24 12.08 12.00
C ILE A 51 -2.90 13.36 11.20
N GLY A 52 -2.70 14.50 11.86
CA GLY A 52 -2.38 15.78 11.22
C GLY A 52 -0.89 16.01 10.99
N GLU A 53 -0.03 15.25 11.67
CA GLU A 53 1.43 15.41 11.59
C GLU A 53 2.11 14.15 11.06
N VAL A 54 2.99 14.34 10.07
CA VAL A 54 3.92 13.30 9.63
C VAL A 54 5.15 13.34 10.54
N ALA A 55 5.44 12.23 11.20
CA ALA A 55 6.59 12.15 12.11
C ALA A 55 7.92 12.35 11.35
N PRO A 56 8.87 13.12 11.91
CA PRO A 56 10.27 13.04 11.50
C PRO A 56 10.81 11.68 11.97
N GLY A 57 11.22 10.82 11.04
CA GLY A 57 11.57 9.46 11.39
C GLY A 57 11.58 8.52 10.19
N PRO A 58 11.36 7.21 10.42
CA PRO A 58 11.46 6.22 9.35
C PRO A 58 10.44 6.51 8.25
N VAL A 59 10.92 6.49 7.01
CA VAL A 59 10.08 6.62 5.83
C VAL A 59 9.71 5.22 5.37
N GLY A 60 8.42 4.95 5.28
CA GLY A 60 7.93 3.72 4.66
C GLY A 60 8.28 3.70 3.18
N VAL A 61 8.65 2.55 2.65
CA VAL A 61 8.93 2.41 1.21
C VAL A 61 7.77 1.65 0.58
N ALA A 62 7.19 2.23 -0.47
CA ALA A 62 6.13 1.59 -1.21
C ALA A 62 6.67 0.36 -1.95
N GLU A 63 5.88 -0.70 -1.99
CA GLU A 63 6.09 -1.94 -2.74
C GLU A 63 4.78 -2.29 -3.47
N ILE A 64 4.83 -3.16 -4.47
CA ILE A 64 3.62 -3.78 -5.02
C ILE A 64 3.63 -5.23 -4.58
N LEU A 65 2.60 -5.65 -3.84
CA LEU A 65 2.43 -7.06 -3.46
C LEU A 65 1.06 -7.53 -3.89
N LYS A 66 1.01 -8.67 -4.57
CA LYS A 66 -0.23 -9.29 -5.07
C LYS A 66 -1.10 -8.29 -5.84
N GLY A 67 -0.43 -7.43 -6.62
CA GLY A 67 -1.09 -6.46 -7.48
C GLY A 67 -1.60 -5.20 -6.79
N GLY A 68 -1.17 -4.90 -5.56
CA GLY A 68 -1.51 -3.64 -4.88
C GLY A 68 -0.31 -2.90 -4.31
N TRP A 69 -0.34 -1.57 -4.42
CA TRP A 69 0.60 -0.68 -3.74
C TRP A 69 0.41 -0.74 -2.24
N VAL A 70 1.47 -1.13 -1.53
CA VAL A 70 1.47 -1.33 -0.09
C VAL A 70 2.72 -0.75 0.56
N VAL A 71 2.63 -0.52 1.86
CA VAL A 71 3.78 -0.16 2.71
C VAL A 71 3.80 -1.06 3.94
N ARG A 72 5.00 -1.46 4.38
CA ARG A 72 5.20 -2.22 5.62
C ARG A 72 5.46 -1.27 6.78
N CYS A 73 4.84 -1.55 7.92
CA CYS A 73 5.11 -0.79 9.13
C CYS A 73 6.54 -1.09 9.63
N PRO A 74 7.36 -0.08 9.97
CA PRO A 74 8.69 -0.32 10.51
C PRO A 74 8.69 -0.77 11.99
N PHE A 75 7.54 -0.71 12.67
CA PHE A 75 7.43 -1.01 14.11
C PHE A 75 6.73 -2.34 14.43
N CYS A 76 6.06 -2.94 13.45
CA CYS A 76 5.37 -4.22 13.60
C CYS A 76 5.24 -4.92 12.24
N SER A 77 4.64 -6.10 12.20
CA SER A 77 4.42 -6.85 10.95
C SER A 77 3.23 -6.36 10.11
N GLY A 78 2.70 -5.16 10.41
CA GLY A 78 1.55 -4.57 9.72
C GLY A 78 1.88 -4.14 8.29
N MET A 79 0.87 -4.13 7.43
CA MET A 79 0.96 -3.74 6.03
C MET A 79 -0.31 -3.01 5.64
N GLU A 80 -0.16 -1.87 4.98
CA GLU A 80 -1.27 -1.00 4.61
C GLU A 80 -1.22 -0.70 3.11
N TYR A 81 -2.38 -0.64 2.47
CA TYR A 81 -2.47 -0.14 1.09
C TYR A 81 -2.18 1.35 1.05
N VAL A 82 -1.52 1.82 0.00
CA VAL A 82 -1.15 3.24 -0.17
C VAL A 82 -1.44 3.71 -1.60
N ALA A 83 -1.46 5.02 -1.82
CA ALA A 83 -1.66 5.62 -3.14
C ALA A 83 -0.58 6.69 -3.43
N PRO A 84 0.01 6.71 -4.63
CA PRO A 84 0.83 7.83 -5.10
C PRO A 84 0.01 9.14 -5.22
N PRO A 85 0.63 10.33 -5.26
CA PRO A 85 2.07 10.61 -5.29
C PRO A 85 2.70 10.98 -3.94
N ALA A 86 1.93 11.09 -2.85
CA ALA A 86 2.44 11.43 -1.53
C ALA A 86 1.57 10.81 -0.43
N ALA A 87 1.64 9.49 -0.24
CA ALA A 87 0.96 8.88 0.89
C ALA A 87 1.75 9.15 2.18
N SER A 88 1.04 9.52 3.22
CA SER A 88 1.42 9.12 4.56
C SER A 88 0.49 7.99 5.00
N PHE A 89 0.90 7.18 5.97
CA PHE A 89 0.06 6.10 6.46
C PHE A 89 0.08 6.00 7.98
N LEU A 90 -1.02 5.47 8.51
CA LEU A 90 -1.14 5.01 9.88
C LEU A 90 -1.28 3.48 9.86
N CYS A 91 -0.43 2.76 10.59
CA CYS A 91 -0.61 1.33 10.70
C CYS A 91 -1.85 1.01 11.53
N CYS A 92 -2.82 0.29 10.95
CA CYS A 92 -4.05 -0.13 11.64
C CYS A 92 -3.78 -1.17 12.75
N SER A 93 -2.60 -1.80 12.76
CA SER A 93 -2.22 -2.82 13.75
C SER A 93 -1.60 -2.23 15.01
N CYS A 94 -0.61 -1.34 14.86
CA CYS A 94 0.13 -0.78 16.01
C CYS A 94 -0.07 0.72 16.18
N TRP A 95 -0.88 1.35 15.33
CA TRP A 95 -1.18 2.79 15.36
C TRP A 95 0.09 3.63 15.33
N ASN A 96 1.12 3.20 14.61
CA ASN A 96 2.45 3.84 14.58
C ASN A 96 2.99 4.20 15.99
N ARG A 97 2.76 3.35 17.00
CA ARG A 97 3.22 3.58 18.38
C ARG A 97 4.70 3.97 18.51
N GLY A 98 5.55 3.51 17.59
CA GLY A 98 6.98 3.82 17.57
C GLY A 98 7.30 5.31 17.33
N VAL A 99 6.36 6.08 16.79
CA VAL A 99 6.46 7.54 16.61
C VAL A 99 5.35 8.31 17.34
N GLY A 100 4.76 7.69 18.36
CA GLY A 100 3.74 8.31 19.19
C GLY A 100 2.41 8.54 18.49
N GLY A 101 2.03 7.67 17.54
CA GLY A 101 0.73 7.75 16.88
C GLY A 101 0.63 8.70 15.69
N ARG A 102 1.74 9.30 15.29
CA ARG A 102 1.83 10.16 14.09
C ARG A 102 1.86 9.35 12.79
N MET A 103 1.51 10.02 11.70
CA MET A 103 1.60 9.45 10.35
C MET A 103 3.06 9.22 9.96
N LEU A 104 3.34 8.20 9.15
CA LEU A 104 4.65 8.00 8.54
C LEU A 104 4.60 8.38 7.06
N ALA A 105 5.61 9.08 6.57
CA ALA A 105 5.77 9.34 5.16
C ALA A 105 5.98 8.03 4.38
N VAL A 106 5.48 7.97 3.15
CA VAL A 106 5.74 6.87 2.22
C VAL A 106 6.50 7.41 1.02
N LYS A 107 7.62 6.76 0.70
CA LYS A 107 8.39 7.02 -0.51
C LYS A 107 7.94 6.07 -1.61
N PHE A 108 7.47 6.66 -2.71
CA PHE A 108 7.24 5.96 -3.97
C PHE A 108 8.44 6.15 -4.93
N PRO A 109 8.58 5.28 -5.95
CA PRO A 109 9.40 5.58 -7.12
C PRO A 109 8.93 6.86 -7.83
N SER A 110 9.72 7.39 -8.77
CA SER A 110 9.24 8.47 -9.64
C SER A 110 8.01 8.04 -10.44
N ILE A 111 7.21 8.99 -10.94
CA ILE A 111 6.00 8.68 -11.73
C ILE A 111 6.34 7.83 -12.96
N ASP A 112 7.43 8.14 -13.66
CA ASP A 112 7.87 7.37 -14.82
C ASP A 112 8.26 5.93 -14.45
N GLU A 113 8.93 5.75 -13.31
CA GLU A 113 9.25 4.42 -12.79
C GLU A 113 8.00 3.65 -12.38
N GLN A 114 7.04 4.29 -11.71
CA GLN A 114 5.76 3.67 -11.34
C GLN A 114 5.05 3.14 -12.59
N VAL A 115 4.88 3.97 -13.63
CA VAL A 115 4.24 3.57 -14.90
C VAL A 115 4.96 2.37 -15.51
N ALA A 116 6.29 2.37 -15.52
CA ALA A 116 7.08 1.29 -16.11
C ALA A 116 6.98 -0.02 -15.30
N ILE A 117 6.99 0.08 -13.97
CA ILE A 117 6.80 -1.05 -13.04
C ILE A 117 5.40 -1.64 -13.25
N GLU A 118 4.35 -0.83 -13.14
CA GLU A 118 2.96 -1.28 -13.25
C GLU A 118 2.69 -1.93 -14.61
N SER A 119 3.09 -1.29 -15.70
CA SER A 119 2.92 -1.83 -17.05
C SER A 119 3.60 -3.20 -17.22
N THR A 120 4.78 -3.39 -16.61
CA THR A 120 5.49 -4.67 -16.66
C THR A 120 4.79 -5.74 -15.82
N LEU A 121 4.24 -5.38 -14.66
CA LEU A 121 3.48 -6.30 -13.81
C LEU A 121 2.12 -6.67 -14.41
N LEU A 122 1.46 -5.75 -15.13
CA LEU A 122 0.15 -5.99 -15.75
C LEU A 122 0.18 -7.02 -16.88
N LEU A 123 1.36 -7.34 -17.42
CA LEU A 123 1.55 -8.49 -18.30
C LEU A 123 1.26 -9.83 -17.60
N ARG A 124 1.29 -9.87 -16.26
CA ARG A 124 0.96 -11.06 -15.47
C ARG A 124 -0.57 -11.19 -15.35
N PRO A 125 -1.19 -12.23 -15.91
CA PRO A 125 -2.65 -12.36 -15.90
C PRO A 125 -3.19 -12.59 -14.48
N ASP A 126 -2.44 -13.31 -13.64
CA ASP A 126 -2.78 -13.50 -12.23
C ASP A 126 -2.25 -12.33 -11.39
N GLY A 127 -3.17 -11.50 -10.88
CA GLY A 127 -2.87 -10.40 -9.97
C GLY A 127 -2.08 -10.83 -8.73
N MET A 128 -2.26 -12.07 -8.26
CA MET A 128 -1.56 -12.61 -7.09
C MET A 128 -0.07 -12.84 -7.33
N THR A 129 0.38 -12.76 -8.59
CA THR A 129 1.79 -12.89 -8.98
C THR A 129 2.45 -11.55 -9.28
N ARG A 130 1.74 -10.43 -9.11
CA ARG A 130 2.23 -9.08 -9.39
C ARG A 130 2.93 -8.51 -8.16
N ASP A 131 4.13 -9.02 -7.93
CA ASP A 131 5.03 -8.51 -6.90
C ASP A 131 6.15 -7.69 -7.52
N TRP A 132 6.41 -6.53 -6.92
CA TRP A 132 7.60 -5.70 -7.08
C TRP A 132 8.06 -5.24 -5.70
N LEU A 133 9.30 -5.56 -5.36
CA LEU A 133 9.96 -5.21 -4.12
C LEU A 133 10.86 -4.00 -4.33
N HIS A 134 11.02 -3.21 -3.26
CA HIS A 134 11.96 -2.10 -3.32
C HIS A 134 13.38 -2.60 -3.64
N GLY A 135 14.04 -1.93 -4.58
CA GLY A 135 15.37 -2.29 -5.07
C GLY A 135 15.35 -3.10 -6.37
N GLU A 136 14.20 -3.63 -6.78
CA GLU A 136 14.04 -4.24 -8.10
C GLU A 136 13.86 -3.16 -9.17
N GLY A 137 14.56 -3.30 -10.29
CA GLY A 137 14.34 -2.49 -11.48
C GLY A 137 13.31 -3.11 -12.43
N VAL A 138 12.85 -2.32 -13.41
CA VAL A 138 12.00 -2.80 -14.51
C VAL A 138 12.67 -3.95 -15.28
N ALA A 139 14.00 -3.92 -15.41
CA ALA A 139 14.76 -5.01 -16.03
C ALA A 139 14.63 -6.33 -15.26
N ASP A 140 14.58 -6.29 -13.92
CA ASP A 140 14.39 -7.48 -13.09
C ASP A 140 12.98 -8.05 -13.30
N LEU A 141 11.96 -7.19 -13.33
CA LEU A 141 10.59 -7.61 -13.60
C LEU A 141 10.44 -8.25 -14.99
N ARG A 142 11.09 -7.69 -16.02
CA ARG A 142 11.11 -8.26 -17.38
C ARG A 142 11.79 -9.63 -17.42
N ARG A 143 12.90 -9.79 -16.70
CA ARG A 143 13.59 -11.07 -16.55
C ARG A 143 12.67 -12.10 -15.89
N GLN A 144 12.05 -11.75 -14.76
CA GLN A 144 11.09 -12.62 -14.04
C GLN A 144 9.90 -13.02 -14.92
N ASN A 145 9.36 -12.09 -15.71
CA ASN A 145 8.28 -12.38 -16.65
C ASN A 145 8.74 -13.39 -17.71
N SER A 146 9.94 -13.21 -18.26
CA SER A 146 10.52 -14.12 -19.25
C SER A 146 10.72 -15.54 -18.69
N GLU A 147 11.23 -15.65 -17.46
CA GLU A 147 11.37 -16.93 -16.74
C GLU A 147 10.02 -17.63 -16.50
N ARG A 148 8.94 -16.86 -16.39
CA ARG A 148 7.55 -17.34 -16.25
C ARG A 148 6.85 -17.61 -17.59
N GLY A 149 7.55 -17.44 -18.72
CA GLY A 149 6.97 -17.57 -20.06
C GLY A 149 6.02 -16.44 -20.46
N ILE A 150 6.00 -15.34 -19.71
CA ILE A 150 5.19 -14.15 -19.97
C ILE A 150 6.00 -13.23 -20.88
N ARG A 151 5.61 -13.15 -22.16
CA ARG A 151 6.24 -12.28 -23.16
C ARG A 151 5.32 -11.10 -23.43
N GLY A 152 5.76 -9.90 -23.06
CA GLY A 152 5.16 -8.63 -23.49
C GLY A 152 6.05 -8.00 -24.56
N VAL A 153 5.41 -7.46 -25.59
CA VAL A 153 6.03 -6.83 -26.78
C VAL A 153 6.93 -5.66 -26.39
#